data_AF-A0A2D9JG66-F1
#
_entry.id   AF-A0A2D9JG66-F1
#
_cell.length_a   1.000
_cell.length_b   1.000
_cell.length_c   1.000
_cell.angle_alpha   90.00
_cell.angle_beta   90.00
_cell.angle_gamma   90.00
#
_symmetry.space_group_name_H-M   'P 1'
#
loop_
_entity.id
_entity.type
_entity.pdbx_description
1 polymer ?
#
loop_
_entity_poly.entity_id
_entity_poly.type
_entity_poly.pdbx_seq_one_letter_code
_entity_poly.pdbx_strand_id
1 'polypeptide(L)'
;MIEPHLSFQHFKATTLRSSCCLLVFTLIALCPPLVATAAEQQRPNVVLVFIDDMGWEDFSCFGNQDAQTPRIDQMAREGVRFEQFYVNSPICSPSRTAISTGQYPQRWRIGSFLNNRDHNNERGIAQWLDPAAPMLARSLQQSGYATGHFG
;
A
#
# COMPACT_ATOMS: atom_id res chain seq x y z
N MET A 1 52.46 56.86 -0.79
CA MET A 1 52.33 56.00 0.41
C MET A 1 51.16 56.54 1.21
N ILE A 2 50.07 55.76 1.26
CA ILE A 2 48.89 55.87 2.15
C ILE A 2 47.81 56.90 1.74
N GLU A 3 46.73 56.37 1.14
CA GLU A 3 45.36 56.95 1.08
C GLU A 3 44.75 57.03 2.49
N PRO A 4 43.73 57.88 2.74
CA PRO A 4 42.38 57.31 2.73
C PRO A 4 41.23 58.24 2.26
N HIS A 5 40.42 57.70 1.35
CA HIS A 5 38.98 57.41 1.50
C HIS A 5 38.00 58.53 1.90
N LEU A 6 37.25 58.94 0.87
CA LEU A 6 35.84 59.39 0.85
C LEU A 6 34.96 58.87 2.00
N SER A 7 34.16 59.77 2.60
CA SER A 7 32.97 59.38 3.37
C SER A 7 31.86 60.44 3.33
N PHE A 8 30.63 59.91 3.47
CA PHE A 8 29.35 60.53 3.80
C PHE A 8 28.56 61.29 2.72
N GLN A 9 27.62 60.55 2.09
CA GLN A 9 26.26 61.06 1.89
C GLN A 9 25.29 60.33 2.80
N HIS A 10 24.56 61.10 3.62
CA HIS A 10 23.58 60.62 4.58
C HIS A 10 22.26 60.29 3.88
N PHE A 11 21.89 59.02 3.85
CA PHE A 11 20.55 58.57 3.46
C PHE A 11 19.60 58.80 4.65
N LYS A 12 18.71 59.79 4.54
CA LYS A 12 17.63 59.98 5.52
C LYS A 12 16.58 58.90 5.30
N ALA A 13 16.58 57.89 6.17
CA ALA A 13 15.52 56.89 6.23
C ALA A 13 14.23 57.54 6.76
N THR A 14 13.27 57.75 5.87
CA THR A 14 11.93 58.26 6.18
C THR A 14 11.19 57.26 7.07
N THR A 15 10.78 57.72 8.25
CA THR A 15 9.98 57.02 9.26
C THR A 15 8.56 56.75 8.75
N LEU A 16 8.39 55.68 7.96
CA LEU A 16 7.07 55.17 7.58
C LEU A 16 7.05 53.64 7.61
N ARG A 17 7.28 53.03 8.78
CA ARG A 17 7.29 51.55 8.90
C ARG A 17 6.59 50.96 10.13
N SER A 18 6.23 51.74 11.15
CA SER A 18 5.75 51.15 12.41
C SER A 18 4.25 50.79 12.42
N SER A 19 3.39 51.53 11.72
CA SER A 19 1.93 51.29 11.77
C SER A 19 1.47 50.08 10.97
N CYS A 20 2.21 49.70 9.91
CA CYS A 20 1.89 48.53 9.09
C CYS A 20 2.21 47.21 9.82
N CYS A 21 3.28 47.20 10.64
CA CYS A 21 3.67 46.03 11.42
C CYS A 21 2.68 45.73 12.56
N LEU A 22 2.06 46.75 13.16
CA LEU A 22 1.06 46.54 14.21
C LEU A 22 -0.22 45.90 13.67
N LEU A 23 -0.71 46.36 12.51
CA LEU A 23 -1.91 45.83 11.85
C LEU A 23 -1.76 44.39 11.38
N VAL A 24 -0.57 44.00 10.91
CA VAL A 24 -0.26 42.62 10.53
C VAL A 24 -0.22 41.70 11.75
N PHE A 25 0.30 42.17 12.88
CA PHE A 25 0.32 41.40 14.14
C PHE A 25 -1.09 41.17 14.70
N THR A 26 -1.98 42.16 14.64
CA THR A 26 -3.38 41.97 15.07
C THR A 26 -4.16 41.03 14.15
N LEU A 27 -3.89 41.04 12.84
CA LEU A 27 -4.54 40.12 11.89
C LEU A 27 -4.09 38.67 12.07
N ILE A 28 -2.83 38.42 12.44
CA ILE A 28 -2.34 37.07 12.75
C ILE A 28 -2.90 36.57 14.10
N ALA A 29 -3.04 37.45 15.09
CA ALA A 29 -3.58 37.11 16.41
C ALA A 29 -5.10 36.80 16.41
N LEU A 30 -5.85 37.32 15.44
CA LEU A 30 -7.29 37.08 15.31
C LEU A 30 -7.64 35.83 14.47
N CYS A 31 -6.64 35.15 13.90
CA CYS A 31 -6.86 33.94 13.13
C CYS A 31 -7.08 32.76 14.10
N PRO A 32 -8.29 32.19 14.21
CA PRO A 32 -8.51 31.03 15.05
C PRO A 32 -7.57 29.90 14.58
N PRO A 33 -6.93 29.16 15.49
CA PRO A 33 -6.11 28.03 15.09
C PRO A 33 -7.01 27.09 14.30
N LEU A 34 -6.62 26.83 13.05
CA LEU A 34 -7.24 25.77 12.25
C LEU A 34 -6.86 24.46 12.93
N VAL A 35 -7.67 24.06 13.92
CA VAL A 35 -7.58 22.74 14.52
C VAL A 35 -8.03 21.79 13.42
N ALA A 36 -7.08 21.32 12.64
CA ALA A 36 -7.29 20.17 11.78
C ALA A 36 -7.77 19.05 12.69
N THR A 37 -9.05 18.72 12.59
CA THR A 37 -9.57 17.51 13.20
C THR A 37 -8.79 16.39 12.54
N ALA A 38 -7.84 15.79 13.25
CA ALA A 38 -7.24 14.55 12.79
C ALA A 38 -8.43 13.59 12.70
N ALA A 39 -8.91 13.37 11.48
CA ALA A 39 -9.91 12.34 11.23
C ALA A 39 -9.30 11.09 11.84
N GLU A 40 -9.95 10.55 12.87
CA GLU A 40 -9.51 9.33 13.53
C GLU A 40 -9.31 8.32 12.41
N GLN A 41 -8.04 7.99 12.13
CA GLN A 41 -7.69 7.26 10.94
C GLN A 41 -8.10 5.82 11.21
N GLN A 42 -9.38 5.54 10.95
CA GLN A 42 -9.98 4.26 11.20
C GLN A 42 -9.18 3.23 10.41
N ARG A 43 -8.65 2.24 11.13
CA ARG A 43 -7.89 1.15 10.53
C ARG A 43 -8.81 0.44 9.51
N PRO A 44 -8.43 0.35 8.23
CA PRO A 44 -9.31 -0.20 7.21
C PRO A 44 -9.45 -1.71 7.38
N ASN A 45 -10.64 -2.25 7.09
CA ASN A 45 -10.79 -3.69 6.96
C ASN A 45 -10.08 -4.17 5.69
N VAL A 46 -9.34 -5.27 5.79
CA VAL A 46 -8.64 -5.88 4.65
C VAL A 46 -9.36 -7.17 4.27
N VAL A 47 -9.89 -7.22 3.04
CA VAL A 47 -10.53 -8.42 2.47
C VAL A 47 -9.74 -8.84 1.23
N LEU A 48 -9.13 -10.03 1.30
CA LEU A 48 -8.44 -10.65 0.18
C LEU A 48 -9.31 -11.75 -0.42
N VAL A 49 -9.75 -11.54 -1.68
CA VAL A 49 -10.44 -12.56 -2.46
C VAL A 49 -9.43 -13.16 -3.43
N PHE A 50 -9.11 -14.44 -3.24
CA PHE A 50 -8.13 -15.16 -4.06
C PHE A 50 -8.81 -16.36 -4.73
N ILE A 51 -8.98 -16.29 -6.04
CA ILE A 51 -9.83 -17.19 -6.83
C ILE A 51 -8.97 -18.28 -7.46
N ASP A 52 -9.45 -19.53 -7.40
CA ASP A 52 -8.77 -20.70 -7.97
C ASP A 52 -8.99 -20.78 -9.49
N ASP A 53 -7.94 -21.11 -10.22
CA ASP A 53 -7.95 -21.40 -11.67
C ASP A 53 -8.61 -20.35 -12.58
N MET A 54 -8.67 -19.09 -12.13
CA MET A 54 -9.25 -18.00 -12.90
C MET A 54 -8.20 -17.33 -13.80
N GLY A 55 -8.48 -17.34 -15.10
CA GLY A 55 -7.68 -16.73 -16.15
C GLY A 55 -7.88 -15.22 -16.29
N TRP A 56 -6.97 -14.61 -17.04
CA TRP A 56 -7.00 -13.19 -17.38
C TRP A 56 -8.30 -12.77 -18.08
N GLU A 57 -8.75 -13.58 -19.04
CA GLU A 57 -9.92 -13.29 -19.87
C GLU A 57 -11.23 -13.83 -19.28
N ASP A 58 -11.28 -14.21 -18.01
CA ASP A 58 -12.52 -14.76 -17.41
C ASP A 58 -13.53 -13.67 -17.00
N PHE A 59 -13.07 -12.43 -16.77
CA PHE A 59 -13.96 -11.32 -16.43
C PHE A 59 -14.37 -10.49 -17.64
N SER A 60 -15.62 -10.03 -17.65
CA SER A 60 -16.13 -9.10 -18.66
C SER A 60 -15.33 -7.80 -18.71
N CYS A 61 -14.86 -7.28 -17.55
CA CYS A 61 -13.97 -6.13 -17.51
C CYS A 61 -12.58 -6.35 -18.10
N PHE A 62 -12.19 -7.58 -18.45
CA PHE A 62 -10.96 -7.91 -19.18
C PHE A 62 -11.22 -8.40 -20.62
N GLY A 63 -12.46 -8.25 -21.11
CA GLY A 63 -12.80 -8.51 -22.51
C GLY A 63 -13.61 -9.78 -22.77
N ASN A 64 -13.96 -10.54 -21.73
CA ASN A 64 -14.83 -11.70 -21.88
C ASN A 64 -16.21 -11.28 -22.43
N GLN A 65 -16.67 -11.91 -23.51
CA GLN A 65 -17.99 -11.64 -24.12
C GLN A 65 -19.05 -12.67 -23.72
N ASP A 66 -18.65 -13.82 -23.19
CA ASP A 66 -19.52 -14.94 -22.81
C ASP A 66 -19.95 -14.86 -21.34
N ALA A 67 -19.05 -14.39 -20.46
CA ALA A 67 -19.29 -14.24 -19.02
C ALA A 67 -19.76 -12.83 -18.67
N GLN A 68 -20.76 -12.74 -17.78
CA GLN A 68 -21.22 -11.47 -17.22
C GLN A 68 -20.82 -11.36 -15.75
N THR A 69 -19.95 -10.42 -15.42
CA THR A 69 -19.43 -10.24 -14.05
C THR A 69 -19.73 -8.85 -13.46
N PRO A 70 -21.01 -8.44 -13.39
CA PRO A 70 -21.40 -7.05 -13.13
C PRO A 70 -20.89 -6.48 -11.79
N ARG A 71 -20.70 -7.33 -10.77
CA ARG A 71 -20.15 -6.92 -9.47
C ARG A 71 -18.63 -6.69 -9.52
N ILE A 72 -17.92 -7.49 -10.31
CA ILE A 72 -16.48 -7.31 -10.54
C ILE A 72 -16.25 -6.12 -11.46
N ASP A 73 -17.08 -5.95 -12.48
CA ASP A 73 -17.05 -4.78 -13.37
C ASP A 73 -17.29 -3.47 -12.58
N GLN A 74 -18.22 -3.50 -11.62
CA GLN A 74 -18.43 -2.38 -10.70
C GLN A 74 -17.17 -2.10 -9.87
N MET A 75 -16.59 -3.14 -9.24
CA MET A 75 -15.36 -3.01 -8.44
C MET A 75 -14.18 -2.47 -9.27
N ALA A 76 -14.04 -2.91 -10.51
CA ALA A 76 -12.99 -2.43 -11.42
C ALA A 76 -13.17 -0.96 -11.82
N ARG A 77 -14.42 -0.47 -11.94
CA ARG A 77 -14.71 0.95 -12.23
C ARG A 77 -14.54 1.87 -11.02
N GLU A 78 -14.86 1.37 -9.82
CA GLU A 78 -14.78 2.14 -8.57
C GLU A 78 -13.39 2.11 -7.94
N GLY A 79 -12.54 1.16 -8.33
CA GLY A 79 -11.22 0.93 -7.77
C GLY A 79 -10.09 1.01 -8.79
N VAL A 80 -9.05 0.22 -8.53
CA VAL A 80 -7.89 0.09 -9.42
C VAL A 80 -7.92 -1.29 -10.05
N ARG A 81 -7.84 -1.34 -11.38
CA ARG A 81 -7.73 -2.56 -12.17
C ARG A 81 -6.32 -2.68 -12.72
N PHE A 82 -5.64 -3.79 -12.44
CA PHE A 82 -4.29 -4.04 -12.93
C PHE A 82 -4.33 -4.81 -14.26
N GLU A 83 -3.64 -4.28 -15.27
CA GLU A 83 -3.48 -4.96 -16.56
C GLU A 83 -2.31 -5.93 -16.63
N GLN A 84 -1.43 -5.85 -15.63
CA GLN A 84 -0.18 -6.60 -15.53
C GLN A 84 0.01 -7.08 -14.09
N PHE A 85 -0.90 -7.93 -13.62
CA PHE A 85 -0.77 -8.62 -12.33
C PHE A 85 -0.31 -10.05 -12.55
N TYR A 86 0.74 -10.48 -11.83
CA TYR A 86 1.33 -11.80 -12.00
C TYR A 86 1.35 -12.57 -10.68
N VAL A 87 0.98 -13.84 -10.75
CA VAL A 87 1.20 -14.80 -9.67
C VAL A 87 2.62 -15.36 -9.76
N ASN A 88 3.22 -15.68 -8.61
CA ASN A 88 4.57 -16.26 -8.56
C ASN A 88 4.64 -17.70 -9.12
N SER A 89 3.49 -18.35 -9.28
CA SER A 89 3.38 -19.68 -9.89
C SER A 89 1.97 -19.87 -10.44
N PRO A 90 1.81 -20.56 -11.59
CA PRO A 90 0.51 -20.94 -12.12
C PRO A 90 -0.11 -22.16 -11.39
N ILE A 91 0.48 -22.63 -10.28
CA ILE A 91 0.00 -23.79 -9.52
C ILE A 91 -0.52 -23.34 -8.14
N CYS A 92 -1.61 -23.94 -7.68
CA CYS A 92 -2.33 -23.55 -6.46
C CYS A 92 -1.44 -23.40 -5.21
N SER A 93 -0.73 -24.46 -4.78
CA SER A 93 0.07 -24.43 -3.55
C SER A 93 1.22 -23.41 -3.55
N PRO A 94 2.09 -23.34 -4.58
CA PRO A 94 3.14 -22.31 -4.62
C PRO A 94 2.58 -20.89 -4.74
N SER A 95 1.47 -20.70 -5.46
CA SER A 95 0.82 -19.39 -5.58
C SER A 95 0.27 -18.91 -4.23
N ARG A 96 -0.44 -19.80 -3.51
CA ARG A 96 -0.96 -19.55 -2.15
C ARG A 96 0.15 -19.33 -1.13
N THR A 97 1.27 -20.03 -1.26
CA THR A 97 2.47 -19.79 -0.44
C THR A 97 2.97 -18.37 -0.66
N ALA A 98 3.12 -17.95 -1.92
CA ALA A 98 3.67 -16.64 -2.23
C ALA A 98 2.81 -15.48 -1.71
N ILE A 99 1.49 -15.52 -1.89
CA ILE A 99 0.59 -14.46 -1.39
C ILE A 99 0.51 -14.45 0.13
N SER A 100 0.61 -15.62 0.78
CA SER A 100 0.54 -15.73 2.24
C SER A 100 1.81 -15.24 2.91
N THR A 101 2.99 -15.56 2.34
CA THR A 101 4.28 -15.27 2.97
C THR A 101 4.95 -14.00 2.44
N GLY A 102 4.53 -13.49 1.28
CA GLY A 102 5.21 -12.41 0.57
C GLY A 102 6.60 -12.82 0.05
N GLN A 103 6.81 -14.11 -0.23
CA GLN A 103 8.12 -14.66 -0.60
C GLN A 103 8.01 -15.66 -1.74
N TYR A 104 9.09 -15.85 -2.49
CA TYR A 104 9.17 -16.91 -3.49
C TYR A 104 8.96 -18.29 -2.84
N PRO A 105 8.08 -19.14 -3.40
CA PRO A 105 7.66 -20.39 -2.77
C PRO A 105 8.76 -21.45 -2.71
N GLN A 106 9.80 -21.31 -3.55
CA GLN A 106 11.02 -22.13 -3.51
C GLN A 106 11.76 -22.02 -2.17
N ARG A 107 11.66 -20.87 -1.49
CA ARG A 107 12.21 -20.69 -0.14
C ARG A 107 11.64 -21.68 0.87
N TRP A 108 10.40 -22.12 0.63
CA TRP A 108 9.66 -23.05 1.47
C TRP A 108 9.62 -24.47 0.88
N ARG A 109 10.39 -24.73 -0.18
CA ARG A 109 10.39 -26.01 -0.93
C ARG A 109 9.00 -26.41 -1.45
N ILE A 110 8.12 -25.44 -1.71
CA ILE A 110 6.80 -25.69 -2.31
C ILE A 110 6.89 -25.25 -3.77
N GLY A 111 7.43 -26.11 -4.64
CA GLY A 111 7.61 -25.81 -6.07
C GLY A 111 6.47 -26.30 -6.97
N SER A 112 5.54 -27.08 -6.42
CA SER A 112 4.41 -27.69 -7.12
C SER A 112 3.25 -27.89 -6.14
N PHE A 113 2.13 -28.44 -6.61
CA PHE A 113 0.97 -28.72 -5.77
C PHE A 113 1.31 -29.74 -4.70
N LEU A 114 0.87 -29.47 -3.46
CA LEU A 114 0.98 -30.40 -2.35
C LEU A 114 0.03 -31.58 -2.60
N ASN A 115 0.55 -32.80 -2.52
CA ASN A 115 -0.18 -34.04 -2.69
C ASN A 115 0.01 -34.93 -1.43
N ASN A 116 -0.18 -36.23 -1.55
CA ASN A 116 0.20 -37.20 -0.54
C ASN A 116 1.72 -37.21 -0.29
N ARG A 117 2.11 -37.80 0.84
CA ARG A 117 3.48 -37.74 1.35
C ARG A 117 4.49 -38.39 0.41
N ASP A 118 4.13 -39.52 -0.19
CA ASP A 118 5.04 -40.27 -1.06
C ASP A 118 5.36 -39.47 -2.32
N HIS A 119 4.34 -38.95 -3.01
CA HIS A 119 4.54 -38.10 -4.18
C HIS A 119 5.30 -36.81 -3.85
N ASN A 120 5.06 -36.19 -2.69
CA ASN A 120 5.79 -35.00 -2.28
C ASN A 120 7.27 -35.31 -2.02
N ASN A 121 7.57 -36.46 -1.40
CA ASN A 121 8.94 -36.93 -1.17
C ASN A 121 9.67 -37.24 -2.49
N GLU A 122 9.01 -37.94 -3.41
CA GLU A 122 9.54 -38.23 -4.76
C GLU A 122 9.88 -36.94 -5.52
N ARG A 123 9.04 -35.91 -5.40
CA ARG A 123 9.26 -34.59 -6.01
C ARG A 123 10.23 -33.69 -5.24
N GLY A 124 10.65 -34.10 -4.03
CA GLY A 124 11.53 -33.33 -3.16
C GLY A 124 10.90 -32.05 -2.56
N ILE A 125 9.57 -31.92 -2.59
CA ILE A 125 8.85 -30.76 -2.07
C ILE A 125 8.44 -30.93 -0.61
N ALA A 126 8.17 -29.81 0.07
CA ALA A 126 7.64 -29.83 1.44
C ALA A 126 6.25 -30.47 1.50
N GLN A 127 5.87 -30.95 2.68
CA GLN A 127 4.56 -31.56 2.92
C GLN A 127 3.49 -30.52 3.28
N TRP A 128 3.91 -29.40 3.84
CA TRP A 128 3.11 -28.25 4.21
C TRP A 128 4.03 -27.02 4.33
N LEU A 129 3.44 -25.83 4.36
CA LEU A 129 4.17 -24.61 4.67
C LEU A 129 4.64 -24.66 6.13
N ASP A 130 5.93 -24.40 6.36
CA ASP A 130 6.49 -24.32 7.71
C ASP A 130 5.66 -23.36 8.59
N PRO A 131 5.14 -23.81 9.76
CA PRO A 131 4.40 -22.94 10.67
C PRO A 131 5.16 -21.68 11.10
N ALA A 132 6.50 -21.70 11.08
CA ALA A 132 7.34 -20.55 11.38
C ALA A 132 7.43 -19.53 10.23
N ALA A 133 6.93 -19.85 9.03
CA ALA A 133 6.89 -18.94 7.90
C ALA A 133 6.19 -17.61 8.26
N PRO A 134 6.63 -16.47 7.69
CA PRO A 134 5.88 -15.23 7.81
C PRO A 134 4.52 -15.45 7.15
N MET A 135 3.49 -14.91 7.78
CA MET A 135 2.11 -15.07 7.31
C MET A 135 1.41 -13.73 7.40
N LEU A 136 0.87 -13.24 6.28
CA LEU A 136 0.15 -11.98 6.20
C LEU A 136 -0.92 -11.87 7.30
N ALA A 137 -1.70 -12.94 7.49
CA ALA A 137 -2.71 -13.01 8.55
C ALA A 137 -2.11 -12.89 9.96
N ARG A 138 -0.94 -13.49 10.22
CA ARG A 138 -0.25 -13.36 11.52
C ARG A 138 0.24 -11.93 11.74
N SER A 139 0.79 -11.29 10.71
CA SER A 139 1.23 -9.89 10.78
C SER A 139 0.07 -8.93 11.06
N LEU A 140 -1.08 -9.14 10.40
CA LEU A 140 -2.31 -8.37 10.66
C LEU A 140 -2.83 -8.61 12.08
N GLN A 141 -2.86 -9.87 12.54
CA GLN A 141 -3.28 -10.22 13.89
C GLN A 141 -2.41 -9.55 14.96
N GLN A 142 -1.08 -9.56 14.78
CA GLN A 142 -0.13 -8.87 15.66
C GLN A 142 -0.34 -7.34 15.67
N SER A 143 -0.90 -6.79 14.60
CA SER A 143 -1.26 -5.37 14.47
C SER A 143 -2.65 -5.04 15.03
N GLY A 144 -3.32 -6.01 15.68
CA GLY A 144 -4.61 -5.84 16.34
C GLY A 144 -5.83 -6.08 15.47
N TYR A 145 -5.67 -6.67 14.28
CA TYR A 145 -6.80 -7.09 13.45
C TYR A 145 -7.36 -8.44 13.89
N ALA A 146 -8.68 -8.61 13.80
CA ALA A 146 -9.27 -9.94 13.74
C ALA A 146 -8.97 -10.55 12.36
N THR A 147 -8.65 -11.83 12.32
CA THR A 147 -8.35 -12.55 11.08
C THR A 147 -9.21 -13.79 10.92
N GLY A 148 -9.57 -14.12 9.69
CA GLY A 148 -10.36 -15.29 9.33
C GLY A 148 -9.97 -15.79 7.94
N HIS A 149 -10.12 -17.10 7.72
CA HIS A 149 -9.87 -17.76 6.44
C HIS A 149 -11.08 -18.62 6.08
N PHE A 150 -11.53 -18.54 4.84
CA PHE A 150 -12.70 -19.27 4.34
C PHE A 150 -12.38 -19.89 2.99
N GLY A 151 -12.58 -21.21 2.87
CA GLY A 151 -12.18 -22.02 1.72
C GLY A 151 -10.94 -22.87 2.00
#